data_AF-A0A838BU81-F1
#
_entry.id   AF-A0A838BU81-F1
#
_cell.length_a   1.000
_cell.length_b   1.000
_cell.length_c   1.000
_cell.angle_alpha   90.00
_cell.angle_beta   90.00
_cell.angle_gamma   90.00
#
_symmetry.space_group_name_H-M   'P 1'
#
loop_
_entity.id
_entity.type
_entity.pdbx_description
1 polymer ?
#
loop_
_entity_poly.entity_id
_entity_poly.type
_entity_poly.pdbx_seq_one_letter_code
_entity_poly.pdbx_strand_id
1 'polypeptide(L)'
;MIVTAEEVNRSFRGTLDLLNSRSEGLKSFDMSERGFWRSFMAIWLTLPAYVVSLAFERLRLGLLQPDRPLLDSFWIDVVVALGHVAGFIALPLAMIWVARWFRLEKAYVPFVIVTNWISVIGMLLLSVPAMLMLLGWAPPGLASLFALAFAVIIVRMQWFATKETLKIASLPALGIVVLGILLNSVIGTAMRGLLG
;
A
#
# COMPACT_ATOMS: atom_id res chain seq x y z
N MET A 1 11.82 -10.89 -15.57
CA MET A 1 10.74 -9.92 -15.26
C MET A 1 10.96 -9.33 -13.86
N ILE A 2 12.15 -8.76 -13.60
CA ILE A 2 12.49 -8.21 -12.28
C ILE A 2 12.40 -6.68 -12.37
N VAL A 3 11.92 -6.05 -11.29
CA VAL A 3 11.90 -4.58 -11.17
C VAL A 3 13.35 -4.08 -11.15
N THR A 4 13.70 -3.17 -12.06
CA THR A 4 15.09 -2.67 -12.17
C THR A 4 15.28 -1.45 -11.27
N ALA A 5 16.51 -1.19 -10.80
CA ALA A 5 16.80 -0.02 -9.96
C ALA A 5 16.41 1.31 -10.65
N GLU A 6 16.59 1.41 -11.96
CA GLU A 6 16.16 2.56 -12.75
C GLU A 6 14.64 2.74 -12.73
N GLU A 7 13.88 1.64 -12.83
CA GLU A 7 12.41 1.68 -12.75
C GLU A 7 11.94 2.08 -11.34
N VAL A 8 12.59 1.60 -10.28
CA VAL A 8 12.30 2.04 -8.90
C VAL A 8 12.49 3.55 -8.77
N ASN A 9 13.66 4.06 -9.20
CA ASN A 9 13.98 5.49 -9.07
C ASN A 9 12.99 6.35 -9.88
N ARG A 10 12.68 5.96 -11.12
CA ARG A 10 11.70 6.66 -11.95
C ARG A 10 10.30 6.65 -11.34
N SER A 11 9.82 5.50 -10.89
CA SER A 11 8.48 5.38 -10.31
C SER A 11 8.36 6.15 -9.00
N PHE A 12 9.38 6.12 -8.14
CA PHE A 12 9.40 6.90 -6.90
C PHE A 12 9.39 8.40 -7.18
N ARG A 13 10.19 8.88 -8.16
CA ARG A 13 10.13 10.28 -8.60
C ARG A 13 8.74 10.66 -9.12
N GLY A 14 8.15 9.81 -9.95
CA GLY A 14 6.77 9.99 -10.43
C GLY A 14 5.77 10.11 -9.30
N THR A 15 5.86 9.24 -8.27
CA THR A 15 4.99 9.30 -7.11
C THR A 15 5.20 10.59 -6.28
N LEU A 16 6.43 11.07 -6.14
CA LEU A 16 6.72 12.35 -5.48
C LEU A 16 6.20 13.56 -6.28
N ASP A 17 6.20 13.49 -7.60
CA ASP A 17 5.57 14.54 -8.43
C ASP A 17 4.04 14.55 -8.26
N LEU A 18 3.42 13.38 -8.13
CA LEU A 18 1.99 13.26 -7.84
C LEU A 18 1.61 13.85 -6.47
N LEU A 19 2.50 13.76 -5.47
CA LEU A 19 2.31 14.44 -4.19
C LEU A 19 2.18 15.95 -4.37
N ASN A 20 2.98 16.53 -5.27
CA ASN A 20 2.92 17.96 -5.63
C ASN A 20 1.79 18.29 -6.62
N SER A 21 0.85 17.35 -6.85
CA SER A 21 -0.26 17.49 -7.79
C SER A 21 0.17 17.84 -9.22
N ARG A 22 1.33 17.32 -9.65
CA ARG A 22 1.85 17.46 -11.02
C ARG A 22 1.47 16.24 -11.84
N SER A 23 0.59 16.40 -12.82
CA SER A 23 0.14 15.31 -13.69
C SER A 23 1.26 14.82 -14.62
N GLU A 24 2.29 15.64 -14.84
CA GLU A 24 3.50 15.26 -15.58
C GLU A 24 4.23 14.07 -14.95
N GLY A 25 4.09 13.86 -13.63
CA GLY A 25 4.66 12.71 -12.91
C GLY A 25 4.19 11.37 -13.48
N LEU A 26 3.02 11.32 -14.13
CA LEU A 26 2.53 10.13 -14.82
C LEU A 26 3.46 9.66 -15.95
N LYS A 27 4.22 10.57 -16.57
CA LYS A 27 5.18 10.23 -17.64
C LYS A 27 6.37 9.40 -17.15
N SER A 28 6.61 9.39 -15.83
CA SER A 28 7.72 8.65 -15.22
C SER A 28 7.46 7.14 -15.15
N PHE A 29 6.19 6.72 -15.16
CA PHE A 29 5.79 5.32 -15.07
C PHE A 29 5.82 4.62 -16.44
N ASP A 30 6.16 3.34 -16.45
CA ASP A 30 6.03 2.48 -17.64
C ASP A 30 4.58 2.03 -17.78
N MET A 31 3.81 2.68 -18.67
CA MET A 31 2.38 2.41 -18.89
C MET A 31 2.11 1.21 -19.82
N SER A 32 3.12 0.41 -20.15
CA SER A 32 2.97 -0.79 -20.98
C SER A 32 2.38 -1.98 -20.20
N GLU A 33 1.97 -3.02 -20.93
CA GLU A 33 1.59 -4.31 -20.32
C GLU A 33 2.73 -4.91 -19.48
N ARG A 34 3.99 -4.73 -19.90
CA ARG A 34 5.13 -5.17 -19.11
C ARG A 34 5.24 -4.37 -17.81
N GLY A 35 5.05 -3.06 -17.88
CA GLY A 35 5.00 -2.18 -16.71
C GLY A 35 3.89 -2.56 -15.72
N PHE A 36 2.73 -3.00 -16.22
CA PHE A 36 1.65 -3.54 -15.39
C PHE A 36 2.12 -4.72 -14.53
N TRP A 37 2.68 -5.76 -15.13
CA TRP A 37 3.16 -6.94 -14.39
C TRP A 37 4.33 -6.60 -13.45
N ARG A 38 5.22 -5.69 -13.87
CA ARG A 38 6.33 -5.20 -13.01
C ARG A 38 5.82 -4.43 -11.79
N SER A 39 4.72 -3.69 -11.93
CA SER A 39 4.12 -2.97 -10.79
C SER A 39 3.62 -3.92 -9.69
N PHE A 40 3.16 -5.13 -10.03
CA PHE A 40 2.82 -6.14 -9.02
C PHE A 40 4.05 -6.72 -8.32
N MET A 41 5.15 -6.89 -9.05
CA MET A 41 6.42 -7.31 -8.46
C MET A 41 7.00 -6.26 -7.51
N ALA A 42 6.54 -5.00 -7.57
CA ALA A 42 6.94 -3.97 -6.62
C ALA A 42 6.52 -4.29 -5.17
N ILE A 43 5.60 -5.25 -4.94
CA ILE A 43 5.28 -5.75 -3.60
C ILE A 43 6.53 -6.22 -2.84
N TRP A 44 7.55 -6.76 -3.51
CA TRP A 44 8.79 -7.19 -2.85
C TRP A 44 9.54 -6.02 -2.18
N LEU A 45 9.36 -4.79 -2.66
CA LEU A 45 9.93 -3.60 -2.03
C LEU A 45 9.25 -3.26 -0.68
N THR A 46 8.10 -3.87 -0.39
CA THR A 46 7.33 -3.67 0.85
C THR A 46 7.69 -4.66 1.95
N LEU A 47 8.67 -5.55 1.73
CA LEU A 47 9.14 -6.50 2.74
C LEU A 47 9.53 -5.85 4.09
N PRO A 48 10.19 -4.67 4.13
CA PRO A 48 10.43 -3.99 5.41
C PRO A 48 9.13 -3.66 6.17
N ALA A 49 8.08 -3.22 5.46
CA ALA A 49 6.79 -2.96 6.07
C ALA A 49 6.13 -4.25 6.59
N TYR A 50 6.25 -5.36 5.84
CA TYR A 50 5.79 -6.68 6.29
C TYR A 50 6.47 -7.11 7.60
N VAL A 51 7.79 -6.96 7.69
CA VAL A 51 8.56 -7.30 8.91
C VAL A 51 8.05 -6.50 10.11
N VAL A 52 7.80 -5.20 9.93
CA VAL A 52 7.23 -4.34 10.98
C VAL A 52 5.82 -4.81 11.36
N SER A 53 4.95 -5.11 10.40
CA SER A 53 3.61 -5.62 10.66
C SER A 53 3.63 -6.94 11.44
N LEU A 54 4.54 -7.86 11.09
CA LEU A 54 4.70 -9.13 11.78
C LEU A 54 5.19 -8.94 13.23
N ALA A 55 6.19 -8.10 13.45
CA ALA A 55 6.68 -7.78 14.77
C ALA A 55 5.60 -7.11 15.64
N PHE A 56 4.83 -6.20 15.06
CA PHE A 56 3.72 -5.53 15.73
C PHE A 56 2.62 -6.52 16.14
N GLU A 57 2.25 -7.44 15.26
CA GLU A 57 1.24 -8.45 15.55
C GLU A 57 1.70 -9.41 16.67
N ARG A 58 2.98 -9.80 16.66
CA ARG A 58 3.57 -10.58 17.75
C ARG A 58 3.58 -9.81 19.07
N LEU A 59 3.88 -8.52 19.05
CA LEU A 59 3.81 -7.69 20.26
C LEU A 59 2.38 -7.65 20.80
N ARG A 60 1.37 -7.44 19.93
CA ARG A 60 -0.06 -7.44 20.30
C ARG A 60 -0.47 -8.73 21.00
N LEU A 61 0.02 -9.86 20.52
CA LEU A 61 -0.28 -11.19 21.05
C LEU A 61 0.60 -11.59 22.26
N GLY A 62 1.53 -10.74 22.70
CA GLY A 62 2.45 -11.05 23.81
C GLY A 62 3.52 -12.09 23.44
N LEU A 63 3.79 -12.29 22.15
CA LEU A 63 4.70 -13.30 21.61
C LEU A 63 6.06 -12.75 21.19
N LEU A 64 6.24 -11.42 21.23
CA LEU A 64 7.52 -10.80 20.91
C LEU A 64 8.48 -10.93 22.11
N GLN A 65 9.48 -11.80 21.98
CA GLN A 65 10.49 -12.09 23.01
C GLN A 65 11.89 -11.88 22.43
N PRO A 66 12.86 -11.31 23.19
CA PRO A 66 14.21 -11.03 22.69
C PRO A 66 14.95 -12.26 22.15
N ASP A 67 14.70 -13.42 22.75
CA ASP A 67 15.44 -14.66 22.45
C ASP A 67 14.73 -15.57 21.44
N ARG A 68 13.61 -15.13 20.86
CA ARG A 68 12.85 -15.89 19.88
C ARG A 68 13.00 -15.31 18.48
N PRO A 69 13.16 -16.15 17.43
CA PRO A 69 13.12 -15.69 16.06
C PRO A 69 11.81 -14.96 15.74
N LEU A 70 11.86 -13.99 14.82
CA LEU A 70 10.65 -13.33 14.35
C LEU A 70 9.75 -14.27 13.55
N LEU A 71 10.31 -15.29 12.89
CA LEU A 71 9.58 -16.33 12.15
C LEU A 71 9.54 -17.62 12.96
N ASP A 72 8.77 -17.60 14.05
CA ASP A 72 8.67 -18.69 15.03
C ASP A 72 7.26 -19.30 15.10
N SER A 73 6.30 -18.79 14.33
CA SER A 73 4.91 -19.26 14.37
C SER A 73 4.34 -19.27 12.97
N PHE A 74 4.37 -20.45 12.37
CA PHE A 74 3.92 -20.67 11.01
C PHE A 74 2.53 -20.08 10.74
N TRP A 75 1.59 -20.23 11.68
CA TRP A 75 0.24 -19.69 11.53
C TRP A 75 0.22 -18.16 11.47
N ILE A 76 0.89 -17.48 12.40
CA ILE A 76 0.96 -16.01 12.43
C ILE A 76 1.67 -15.50 11.19
N ASP A 77 2.81 -16.10 10.85
CA ASP A 77 3.65 -15.69 9.73
C ASP A 77 2.87 -15.75 8.41
N VAL A 78 2.09 -16.83 8.22
CA VAL A 78 1.22 -17.01 7.04
C VAL A 78 0.05 -16.04 7.04
N VAL A 79 -0.67 -15.86 8.14
CA VAL A 79 -1.82 -14.94 8.19
C VAL A 79 -1.40 -13.50 7.93
N VAL A 80 -0.29 -13.05 8.53
CA VAL A 80 0.25 -11.71 8.28
C VAL A 80 0.71 -11.57 6.83
N ALA A 81 1.37 -12.59 6.26
CA ALA A 81 1.79 -12.56 4.86
C ALA A 81 0.60 -12.49 3.90
N LEU A 82 -0.45 -13.28 4.14
CA LEU A 82 -1.68 -13.26 3.35
C LEU A 82 -2.40 -11.93 3.47
N GLY A 83 -2.47 -11.34 4.67
CA GLY A 83 -3.02 -10.00 4.89
C GLY A 83 -2.27 -8.93 4.12
N HIS A 84 -0.94 -9.01 4.11
CA HIS A 84 -0.06 -8.09 3.40
C HIS A 84 -0.26 -8.16 1.87
N VAL A 85 -0.29 -9.37 1.31
CA VAL A 85 -0.58 -9.59 -0.11
C VAL A 85 -1.99 -9.16 -0.47
N ALA A 86 -2.98 -9.54 0.34
CA ALA A 86 -4.37 -9.18 0.12
C ALA A 86 -4.57 -7.66 0.11
N GLY A 87 -3.96 -6.93 1.06
CA GLY A 87 -4.03 -5.47 1.11
C GLY A 87 -3.43 -4.79 -0.13
N PHE A 88 -2.36 -5.36 -0.68
CA PHE A 88 -1.72 -4.87 -1.90
C PHE A 88 -2.57 -5.08 -3.16
N ILE A 89 -3.23 -6.24 -3.30
CA ILE A 89 -3.98 -6.58 -4.52
C ILE A 89 -5.48 -6.24 -4.47
N ALA A 90 -6.04 -5.96 -3.29
CA ALA A 90 -7.48 -5.80 -3.11
C ALA A 90 -8.10 -4.70 -3.99
N LEU A 91 -7.49 -3.51 -4.01
CA LEU A 91 -8.00 -2.40 -4.80
C LEU A 91 -7.87 -2.67 -6.32
N PRO A 92 -6.71 -3.11 -6.85
CA PRO A 92 -6.60 -3.55 -8.25
C PRO A 92 -7.66 -4.58 -8.66
N LEU A 93 -7.96 -5.58 -7.81
CA LEU A 93 -8.96 -6.59 -8.10
C LEU A 93 -10.39 -6.03 -8.08
N ALA A 94 -10.73 -5.22 -7.07
CA ALA A 94 -12.03 -4.56 -7.01
C ALA A 94 -12.26 -3.67 -8.25
N MET A 95 -11.20 -3.01 -8.72
CA MET A 95 -11.26 -2.11 -9.87
C MET A 95 -11.49 -2.80 -11.21
N ILE A 96 -11.34 -4.13 -11.31
CA ILE A 96 -11.76 -4.89 -12.50
C ILE A 96 -13.26 -4.71 -12.73
N TRP A 97 -14.06 -4.82 -11.66
CA TRP A 97 -15.51 -4.71 -11.72
C TRP A 97 -15.95 -3.25 -11.89
N VAL A 98 -15.35 -2.33 -11.13
CA VAL A 98 -15.62 -0.90 -11.24
C VAL A 98 -15.31 -0.41 -12.65
N ALA A 99 -14.15 -0.75 -13.22
CA ALA A 99 -13.79 -0.32 -14.57
C ALA A 99 -14.77 -0.83 -15.63
N ARG A 100 -15.27 -2.06 -15.50
CA ARG A 100 -16.29 -2.62 -16.42
C ARG A 100 -17.63 -1.92 -16.30
N TRP A 101 -18.13 -1.69 -15.08
CA TRP A 101 -19.42 -1.05 -14.88
C TRP A 101 -19.44 0.42 -15.34
N PHE A 102 -18.34 1.14 -15.14
CA PHE A 102 -18.23 2.55 -15.50
C PHE A 102 -17.53 2.82 -16.84
N ARG A 103 -17.23 1.77 -17.62
CA ARG A 103 -16.55 1.86 -18.94
C ARG A 103 -15.19 2.57 -18.90
N LEU A 104 -14.39 2.26 -17.87
CA LEU A 104 -13.05 2.82 -17.61
C LEU A 104 -11.93 1.83 -17.95
N GLU A 105 -12.18 0.79 -18.74
CA GLU A 105 -11.26 -0.33 -18.99
C GLU A 105 -9.94 0.15 -19.61
N LYS A 106 -9.98 1.17 -20.48
CA LYS A 106 -8.78 1.76 -21.10
C LYS A 106 -7.85 2.43 -20.08
N ALA A 107 -8.40 2.89 -18.95
CA ALA A 107 -7.63 3.55 -17.89
C ALA A 107 -7.20 2.59 -16.78
N TYR A 108 -7.66 1.33 -16.81
CA TYR A 108 -7.38 0.34 -15.76
C TYR A 108 -5.87 0.09 -15.59
N VAL A 109 -5.15 -0.15 -16.68
CA VAL A 109 -3.71 -0.44 -16.63
C VAL A 109 -2.91 0.72 -16.02
N PRO A 110 -3.02 1.97 -16.52
CA PRO A 110 -2.37 3.12 -15.90
C PRO A 110 -2.72 3.31 -14.43
N PHE A 111 -4.01 3.15 -14.08
CA PHE A 111 -4.48 3.27 -12.70
C PHE A 111 -3.80 2.25 -11.78
N VAL A 112 -3.76 0.96 -12.17
CA VAL A 112 -3.15 -0.09 -11.35
C VAL A 112 -1.66 0.12 -11.18
N ILE A 113 -0.95 0.47 -12.26
CA ILE A 113 0.50 0.71 -12.21
C ILE A 113 0.81 1.80 -11.17
N VAL A 114 0.18 2.95 -11.29
CA VAL A 114 0.43 4.09 -10.39
C VAL A 114 -0.01 3.77 -8.97
N THR A 115 -1.16 3.12 -8.81
CA THR A 115 -1.67 2.71 -7.48
C THR A 115 -0.71 1.75 -6.79
N ASN A 116 -0.18 0.74 -7.48
CA ASN A 116 0.77 -0.21 -6.90
C ASN A 116 2.03 0.51 -6.40
N TRP A 117 2.58 1.45 -7.16
CA TRP A 117 3.74 2.24 -6.73
C TRP A 117 3.45 3.18 -5.57
N ILE A 118 2.26 3.80 -5.54
CA ILE A 118 1.78 4.57 -4.39
C ILE A 118 1.63 3.67 -3.16
N SER A 119 1.07 2.46 -3.32
CA SER A 119 0.93 1.48 -2.24
C SER A 119 2.28 1.05 -1.67
N VAL A 120 3.32 0.89 -2.49
CA VAL A 120 4.68 0.60 -1.97
C VAL A 120 5.13 1.71 -1.02
N ILE A 121 5.05 2.96 -1.45
CA ILE A 121 5.45 4.11 -0.63
C ILE A 121 4.55 4.22 0.62
N GLY A 122 3.24 4.01 0.45
CA GLY A 122 2.28 4.05 1.53
C GLY A 122 2.55 3.00 2.61
N MET A 123 2.79 1.75 2.22
CA MET A 123 3.11 0.67 3.16
C MET A 123 4.41 0.93 3.91
N LEU A 124 5.44 1.41 3.21
CA LEU A 124 6.72 1.77 3.85
C LEU A 124 6.54 2.93 4.84
N LEU A 125 5.93 4.03 4.42
CA LEU A 125 5.73 5.20 5.30
C LEU A 125 4.80 4.90 6.47
N LEU A 126 3.70 4.20 6.25
CA LEU A 126 2.75 3.84 7.31
C LEU A 126 3.31 2.79 8.28
N SER A 127 4.37 2.05 7.91
CA SER A 127 5.07 1.17 8.85
C SER A 127 5.99 1.92 9.83
N VAL A 128 6.46 3.12 9.47
CA VAL A 128 7.41 3.88 10.30
C VAL A 128 6.89 4.15 11.72
N PRO A 129 5.65 4.63 11.93
CA PRO A 129 5.15 4.86 13.29
C PRO A 129 5.11 3.59 14.14
N ALA A 130 4.69 2.47 13.57
CA ALA A 130 4.68 1.18 14.26
C ALA A 130 6.11 0.72 14.59
N MET A 131 7.06 0.91 13.66
CA MET A 131 8.48 0.64 13.90
C MET A 131 9.03 1.48 15.05
N LEU A 132 8.73 2.79 15.09
CA LEU A 132 9.18 3.66 16.18
C LEU A 132 8.60 3.24 17.53
N MET A 133 7.36 2.77 17.58
CA MET A 133 6.77 2.18 18.80
C MET A 133 7.51 0.91 19.22
N LEU A 134 7.76 -0.01 18.27
CA LEU A 134 8.46 -1.27 18.53
C LEU A 134 9.87 -1.05 19.09
N LEU A 135 10.56 0.00 18.64
CA LEU A 135 11.88 0.40 19.12
C LEU A 135 11.85 1.16 20.44
N GLY A 136 10.67 1.50 20.97
CA GLY A 136 10.50 2.33 22.16
C GLY A 136 10.85 3.81 21.94
N TRP A 137 10.97 4.25 20.68
CA TRP A 137 11.35 5.62 20.32
C TRP A 137 10.15 6.56 20.19
N ALA A 138 8.93 6.03 20.16
CA ALA A 138 7.70 6.83 20.15
C ALA A 138 6.64 6.23 21.09
N PRO A 139 6.02 7.04 21.98
CA PRO A 139 4.85 6.60 22.72
C PRO A 139 3.64 6.42 21.78
N PRO A 140 2.61 5.66 22.17
CA PRO A 140 1.45 5.36 21.32
C PRO A 140 0.74 6.58 20.74
N GLY A 141 0.62 7.66 21.53
CA GLY A 141 0.00 8.91 21.07
C GLY A 141 0.77 9.59 19.94
N LEU A 142 2.10 9.64 20.03
CA LEU A 142 2.96 10.24 18.99
C LEU A 142 2.95 9.41 17.72
N ALA A 143 3.02 8.08 17.85
CA ALA A 143 2.94 7.19 16.69
C ALA A 143 1.58 7.27 15.98
N SER A 144 0.50 7.40 16.73
CA SER A 144 -0.85 7.61 16.16
C SER A 144 -0.93 8.93 15.37
N LEU A 145 -0.31 10.00 15.89
CA LEU A 145 -0.23 11.29 15.20
C LEU A 145 0.56 11.19 13.89
N PHE A 146 1.71 10.52 13.89
CA PHE A 146 2.50 10.28 12.67
C PHE A 146 1.76 9.39 11.66
N ALA A 147 1.08 8.34 12.13
CA ALA A 147 0.27 7.49 11.28
C ALA A 147 -0.84 8.29 10.60
N LEU A 148 -1.53 9.17 11.34
CA LEU A 148 -2.56 10.05 10.77
C LEU A 148 -1.97 11.03 9.74
N ALA A 149 -0.84 11.67 10.05
CA ALA A 149 -0.19 12.59 9.12
C ALA A 149 0.22 11.90 7.81
N PHE A 150 0.84 10.72 7.90
CA PHE A 150 1.20 9.94 6.71
C PHE A 150 -0.04 9.43 5.98
N ALA A 151 -1.10 9.02 6.68
CA ALA A 151 -2.35 8.61 6.05
C ALA A 151 -2.96 9.76 5.23
N VAL A 152 -2.99 10.98 5.75
CA VAL A 152 -3.47 12.16 5.00
C VAL A 152 -2.66 12.40 3.73
N ILE A 153 -1.33 12.30 3.81
CA ILE A 153 -0.43 12.43 2.66
C ILE A 153 -0.73 11.37 1.59
N ILE A 154 -0.81 10.09 2.00
CA ILE A 154 -1.05 8.98 1.09
C ILE A 154 -2.45 9.05 0.47
N VAL A 155 -3.48 9.38 1.25
CA VAL A 155 -4.85 9.57 0.74
C VAL A 155 -4.91 10.69 -0.27
N ARG A 156 -4.26 11.82 0.01
CA ARG A 156 -4.20 12.97 -0.92
C ARG A 156 -3.51 12.62 -2.23
N MET A 157 -2.42 11.84 -2.15
CA MET A 157 -1.67 11.37 -3.31
C MET A 157 -2.46 10.35 -4.13
N GLN A 158 -3.07 9.36 -3.48
CA GLN A 158 -3.91 8.34 -4.12
C GLN A 158 -5.14 8.97 -4.77
N TRP A 159 -5.78 9.96 -4.12
CA TRP A 159 -6.91 10.69 -4.69
C TRP A 159 -6.53 11.41 -5.99
N PHE A 160 -5.42 12.16 -5.95
CA PHE A 160 -4.95 12.88 -7.13
C PHE A 160 -4.58 11.92 -8.26
N ALA A 161 -3.80 10.89 -7.96
CA ALA A 161 -3.39 9.88 -8.93
C ALA A 161 -4.59 9.14 -9.55
N THR A 162 -5.59 8.79 -8.73
CA THR A 162 -6.82 8.13 -9.20
C THR A 162 -7.59 9.02 -10.16
N LYS A 163 -7.74 10.30 -9.81
CA LYS A 163 -8.42 11.29 -10.65
C LYS A 163 -7.72 11.47 -12.00
N GLU A 164 -6.40 11.61 -12.00
CA GLU A 164 -5.62 11.84 -13.22
C GLU A 164 -5.48 10.58 -14.10
N THR A 165 -5.31 9.40 -13.50
CA THR A 165 -5.18 8.14 -14.26
C THR A 165 -6.50 7.70 -14.88
N LEU A 166 -7.61 7.80 -14.13
CA LEU A 166 -8.94 7.42 -14.60
C LEU A 166 -9.65 8.53 -15.39
N LYS A 167 -9.15 9.77 -15.34
CA LYS A 167 -9.73 10.95 -15.99
C LYS A 167 -11.20 11.19 -15.58
N ILE A 168 -11.46 11.04 -14.29
CA ILE A 168 -12.79 11.20 -13.68
C ILE A 168 -12.86 12.44 -12.79
N ALA A 169 -14.07 12.84 -12.42
CA ALA A 169 -14.27 13.93 -11.48
C ALA A 169 -13.71 13.61 -10.08
N SER A 170 -13.47 14.67 -9.30
CA SER A 170 -12.87 14.58 -7.95
C SER A 170 -13.63 13.65 -6.99
N LEU A 171 -14.96 13.72 -6.98
CA LEU A 171 -15.78 12.98 -6.03
C LEU A 171 -15.78 11.46 -6.30
N PRO A 172 -15.99 10.97 -7.54
CA PRO A 172 -15.76 9.56 -7.87
C PRO A 172 -14.35 9.05 -7.55
N ALA A 173 -13.31 9.86 -7.82
CA ALA A 173 -11.94 9.50 -7.47
C ALA A 173 -11.78 9.30 -5.96
N LEU A 174 -12.34 10.20 -5.14
CA LEU A 174 -12.35 10.05 -3.69
C LEU A 174 -13.09 8.77 -3.25
N GLY A 175 -14.21 8.45 -3.88
CA GLY A 175 -14.96 7.21 -3.62
C GLY A 175 -14.12 5.95 -3.83
N ILE A 176 -13.27 5.93 -4.87
CA ILE A 176 -12.34 4.81 -5.12
C ILE A 176 -11.25 4.72 -4.04
N VAL A 177 -10.73 5.85 -3.55
CA VAL A 177 -9.77 5.83 -2.43
C VAL A 177 -10.43 5.30 -1.16
N VAL A 178 -11.64 5.76 -0.85
CA VAL A 178 -12.43 5.28 0.30
C VAL A 178 -12.69 3.78 0.17
N LEU A 179 -13.05 3.28 -1.01
CA LEU A 179 -13.18 1.85 -1.27
C LEU A 179 -11.89 1.10 -0.93
N GLY A 180 -10.73 1.61 -1.37
CA GLY A 180 -9.43 1.02 -1.04
C GLY A 180 -9.15 0.97 0.48
N ILE A 181 -9.50 2.02 1.21
CA ILE A 181 -9.37 2.08 2.68
C ILE A 181 -10.30 1.05 3.34
N LEU A 182 -11.55 0.95 2.88
CA LEU A 182 -12.54 0.02 3.42
C LEU A 182 -12.11 -1.43 3.18
N LEU A 183 -11.63 -1.76 1.97
CA LEU A 183 -11.10 -3.08 1.66
C LEU A 183 -9.93 -3.46 2.58
N ASN A 184 -8.97 -2.56 2.77
CA ASN A 184 -7.85 -2.79 3.68
C ASN A 184 -8.30 -2.94 5.15
N SER A 185 -9.30 -2.17 5.57
CA SER A 185 -9.86 -2.24 6.92
C SER A 185 -10.56 -3.58 7.18
N VAL A 186 -11.32 -4.07 6.19
CA VAL A 186 -11.97 -5.39 6.24
C VAL A 186 -10.93 -6.49 6.28
N ILE A 187 -9.91 -6.45 5.42
CA ILE A 187 -8.82 -7.43 5.40
C ILE A 187 -8.11 -7.45 6.74
N GLY A 188 -7.68 -6.30 7.26
CA GLY A 188 -6.99 -6.23 8.55
C GLY A 188 -7.84 -6.74 9.71
N THR A 189 -9.15 -6.51 9.69
CA THR A 189 -10.08 -7.03 10.69
C THR A 189 -10.25 -8.54 10.58
N ALA A 190 -10.40 -9.07 9.36
CA ALA A 190 -10.48 -10.51 9.11
C ALA A 190 -9.21 -11.23 9.55
N MET A 191 -8.04 -10.70 9.21
CA MET A 191 -6.75 -11.31 9.60
C MET A 191 -6.56 -11.31 11.12
N ARG A 192 -6.90 -10.23 11.82
CA ARG A 192 -6.88 -10.23 13.30
C ARG A 192 -7.85 -11.25 13.89
N GLY A 193 -9.05 -11.39 13.31
CA GLY A 193 -10.01 -12.42 13.73
C GLY A 193 -9.48 -13.86 13.58
N LEU A 194 -8.59 -14.12 12.62
CA LEU A 194 -7.93 -15.42 12.46
C LEU A 194 -6.82 -15.68 13.50
N LEU A 195 -6.34 -14.63 14.18
CA LEU A 195 -5.23 -14.69 15.12
C LEU A 195 -5.66 -14.66 16.60
N GLY A 196 -6.91 -14.31 16.88
CA GLY A 196 -7.39 -14.04 18.25
C GLY A 196 -7.40 -12.55 18.56
#